data_AF-A0AAE9XV84-F1
#
_entry.id   AF-A0AAE9XV84-F1
#
_cell.length_a   1.000
_cell.length_b   1.000
_cell.length_c   1.000
_cell.angle_alpha   90.00
_cell.angle_beta   90.00
_cell.angle_gamma   90.00
#
_symmetry.space_group_name_H-M   'P 1'
#
loop_
_entity.id
_entity.type
_entity.pdbx_description
1 polymer ?
#
loop_
_entity_poly.entity_id
_entity_poly.type
_entity_poly.pdbx_seq_one_letter_code
_entity_poly.pdbx_strand_id
1 'polypeptide(L)'
;MAASPISSKLAKLKIEAFSDKAMTSAISGGTFTALVNPDTVKETIAVCYNNQNAWRNNGTGRVFNHFKPQEFELNFFLDGTGALGIDTLAADYVWNQVQLFRFVTTTRKDAASPPPYLKVSWGALFIHCQLERASVNYTVFDTDGTPLRANITAAMKTFADETLKKANDPDGTKAIAAAAGSSLAKLAAAAYGSAGYAAALAKVNGLTSSRSVTSDKTLSAPPATALKANSS
;
A
#
# COMPACT_ATOMS: atom_id res chain seq x y z
N MET A 1 21.86 21.15 12.68
CA MET A 1 20.40 20.99 12.43
C MET A 1 19.69 21.41 13.71
N ALA A 2 18.98 22.53 13.69
CA ALA A 2 18.16 22.93 14.83
C ALA A 2 16.92 22.02 14.87
N ALA A 3 16.68 21.35 15.99
CA ALA A 3 15.45 20.60 16.21
C ALA A 3 14.28 21.58 16.21
N SER A 4 13.32 21.38 15.30
CA SER A 4 12.06 22.12 15.31
C SER A 4 11.35 21.93 16.66
N PRO A 5 10.78 22.99 17.26
CA PRO A 5 10.12 22.89 18.56
C PRO A 5 8.93 21.92 18.47
N ILE A 6 8.86 20.98 19.42
CA ILE A 6 7.74 20.05 19.57
C ILE A 6 6.51 20.88 19.98
N SER A 7 5.61 21.12 19.03
CA SER A 7 4.30 21.73 19.30
C SER A 7 3.53 20.83 20.28
N SER A 8 3.17 21.37 21.44
CA SER A 8 2.49 20.67 22.53
C SER A 8 0.99 20.42 22.29
N LYS A 9 0.49 20.66 21.07
CA LYS A 9 -0.91 20.41 20.70
C LYS A 9 -1.11 18.92 20.40
N LEU A 10 -1.94 18.25 21.20
CA LEU A 10 -2.31 16.85 20.99
C LEU A 10 -2.88 16.66 19.58
N ALA A 11 -2.16 15.95 18.71
CA ALA A 11 -2.66 15.55 17.41
C ALA A 11 -3.70 14.43 17.59
N LYS A 12 -4.84 14.57 16.89
CA LYS A 12 -5.88 13.54 16.83
C LYS A 12 -5.74 12.73 15.56
N LEU A 13 -6.02 11.43 15.63
CA LEU A 13 -6.12 10.60 14.43
C LEU A 13 -7.28 11.10 13.56
N LYS A 14 -6.99 11.37 12.29
CA LYS A 14 -7.97 11.76 11.28
C LYS A 14 -7.88 10.83 10.08
N ILE A 15 -9.03 10.39 9.58
CA ILE A 15 -9.19 9.59 8.36
C ILE A 15 -10.03 10.40 7.38
N GLU A 16 -9.49 10.66 6.20
CA GLU A 16 -10.13 11.44 5.14
C GLU A 16 -10.32 10.57 3.89
N ALA A 17 -11.49 10.64 3.26
CA ALA A 17 -11.86 9.84 2.10
C ALA A 17 -11.86 10.65 0.81
N PHE A 18 -11.34 10.05 -0.25
CA PHE A 18 -11.19 10.63 -1.58
C PHE A 18 -11.70 9.66 -2.64
N SER A 19 -12.28 10.23 -3.70
CA SER A 19 -12.82 9.45 -4.82
C SER A 19 -11.76 9.07 -5.86
N ASP A 20 -10.60 9.72 -5.83
CA ASP A 20 -9.49 9.52 -6.76
C ASP A 20 -8.20 9.14 -6.03
N LYS A 21 -7.37 8.38 -6.74
CA LYS A 21 -6.08 7.89 -6.22
C LYS A 21 -5.09 9.02 -5.90
N ALA A 22 -5.22 10.18 -6.54
CA ALA A 22 -4.34 11.32 -6.33
C ALA A 22 -4.72 12.16 -5.10
N MET A 23 -5.79 11.78 -4.37
CA MET A 23 -6.27 12.47 -3.17
C MET A 23 -6.61 13.94 -3.42
N THR A 24 -7.20 14.24 -4.58
CA THR A 24 -7.56 15.62 -4.98
C THR A 24 -9.05 15.93 -4.81
N SER A 25 -9.90 14.91 -4.89
CA SER A 25 -11.35 15.01 -4.84
C SER A 25 -11.88 14.38 -3.56
N ALA A 26 -11.89 15.19 -2.48
CA ALA A 26 -12.39 14.79 -1.17
C ALA A 26 -13.89 14.48 -1.21
N ILE A 27 -14.31 13.42 -0.52
CA ILE A 27 -15.72 13.06 -0.37
C ILE A 27 -16.36 13.98 0.68
N SER A 28 -17.51 14.58 0.35
CA SER A 28 -18.25 15.43 1.30
C SER A 28 -18.70 14.62 2.52
N GLY A 29 -18.47 15.14 3.73
CA GLY A 29 -18.67 14.40 4.98
C GLY A 29 -17.70 13.22 5.17
N GLY A 30 -16.74 13.04 4.27
CA GLY A 30 -15.77 11.94 4.24
C GLY A 30 -14.61 12.11 5.23
N THR A 31 -14.86 12.66 6.42
CA THR A 31 -13.84 12.83 7.45
C THR A 31 -14.30 12.20 8.76
N PHE A 32 -13.47 11.31 9.30
CA PHE A 32 -13.60 10.75 10.63
C PHE A 32 -12.44 11.26 11.49
N THR A 33 -12.73 11.74 12.70
CA THR A 33 -11.71 12.14 13.68
C THR A 33 -11.94 11.36 14.95
N ALA A 34 -10.93 10.60 15.38
CA ALA A 34 -11.03 9.80 16.59
C ALA A 34 -11.01 10.71 17.83
N LEU A 35 -11.95 10.48 18.75
CA LEU A 35 -11.99 11.19 20.02
C LEU A 35 -10.84 10.78 20.93
N VAL A 36 -10.58 9.47 21.00
CA VAL A 36 -9.39 8.89 21.63
C VAL A 36 -8.45 8.43 20.53
N ASN A 37 -7.16 8.70 20.70
CA ASN A 37 -6.17 8.25 19.73
C ASN A 37 -6.01 6.73 19.79
N PRO A 38 -5.52 6.09 18.72
CA PRO A 38 -5.24 4.67 18.72
C PRO A 38 -4.33 4.25 19.86
N ASP A 39 -4.65 3.12 20.47
CA ASP A 39 -3.78 2.47 21.46
C ASP A 39 -2.56 1.87 20.76
N THR A 40 -2.75 1.35 19.55
CA THR A 40 -1.70 0.76 18.74
C THR A 40 -1.86 1.07 17.25
N VAL A 41 -0.72 1.25 16.58
CA VAL A 41 -0.59 1.27 15.13
C VAL A 41 0.46 0.24 14.77
N LYS A 42 0.09 -0.78 13.98
CA LYS A 42 1.00 -1.82 13.51
C LYS A 42 1.28 -1.61 12.03
N GLU A 43 2.54 -1.48 11.68
CA GLU A 43 3.02 -1.45 10.30
C GLU A 43 3.67 -2.78 9.92
N THR A 44 3.34 -3.32 8.76
CA THR A 44 3.95 -4.52 8.19
C THR A 44 4.55 -4.20 6.83
N ILE A 45 5.88 -4.37 6.74
CA ILE A 45 6.64 -4.27 5.49
C ILE A 45 7.01 -5.69 5.07
N ALA A 46 6.54 -6.13 3.91
CA ALA A 46 6.82 -7.47 3.40
C ALA A 46 7.61 -7.42 2.10
N VAL A 47 8.71 -8.18 2.04
CA VAL A 47 9.58 -8.30 0.87
C VAL A 47 9.47 -9.69 0.28
N CYS A 48 9.13 -9.77 -0.99
CA CYS A 48 9.06 -11.01 -1.75
C CYS A 48 10.42 -11.34 -2.34
N TYR A 49 10.85 -12.60 -2.20
CA TYR A 49 12.05 -13.14 -2.83
C TYR A 49 11.68 -14.42 -3.61
N ASN A 50 12.34 -14.63 -4.73
CA ASN A 50 12.26 -15.88 -5.48
C ASN A 50 13.32 -16.85 -4.95
N ASN A 51 12.91 -18.10 -4.72
CA ASN A 51 13.83 -19.18 -4.40
C ASN A 51 14.45 -19.69 -5.70
N GLN A 52 15.78 -19.64 -5.81
CA GLN A 52 16.48 -20.39 -6.85
C GLN A 52 16.64 -21.84 -6.36
N ASN A 53 15.98 -22.79 -7.02
CA ASN A 53 16.25 -24.21 -6.80
C ASN A 53 17.56 -24.57 -7.50
N ALA A 54 18.64 -24.79 -6.73
CA ALA A 54 19.88 -25.35 -7.26
C ALA A 54 19.92 -26.86 -7.00
N TRP A 55 19.80 -27.69 -8.05
CA TRP A 55 19.95 -29.15 -7.95
C TRP A 55 21.39 -29.62 -7.70
N ARG A 56 22.41 -28.75 -7.76
CA ARG A 56 23.83 -29.16 -7.57
C ARG A 56 24.76 -28.13 -6.90
N ASN A 57 24.25 -27.05 -6.31
CA ASN A 57 25.10 -26.04 -5.64
C ASN A 57 24.49 -25.61 -4.30
N ASN A 58 25.33 -25.53 -3.27
CA ASN A 58 25.03 -25.18 -1.87
C ASN A 58 24.55 -23.71 -1.67
N GLY A 59 23.96 -23.07 -2.67
CA GLY A 59 23.52 -21.68 -2.60
C GLY A 59 22.02 -21.57 -2.35
N THR A 60 21.62 -21.27 -1.12
CA THR A 60 20.26 -20.81 -0.77
C THR A 60 20.04 -19.34 -1.16
N GLY A 61 20.42 -18.98 -2.39
CA GLY A 61 20.31 -17.60 -2.88
C GLY A 61 18.86 -17.16 -3.01
N ARG A 62 18.44 -16.20 -2.17
CA ARG A 62 17.15 -15.51 -2.31
C ARG A 62 17.33 -14.31 -3.24
N VAL A 63 16.66 -14.31 -4.38
CA VAL A 63 16.69 -13.17 -5.32
C VAL A 63 15.52 -12.24 -4.99
N PHE A 64 15.81 -10.96 -4.73
CA PHE A 64 14.77 -9.95 -4.52
C PHE A 64 13.79 -9.93 -5.70
N ASN A 65 12.49 -9.88 -5.40
CA ASN A 65 11.43 -9.77 -6.40
C ASN A 65 10.73 -8.40 -6.32
N HIS A 66 10.01 -8.12 -5.24
CA HIS A 66 9.33 -6.83 -5.03
C HIS A 66 8.98 -6.62 -3.54
N PHE A 67 8.66 -5.38 -3.18
CA PHE A 67 7.96 -5.06 -1.94
C PHE A 67 6.45 -5.24 -2.14
N LYS A 68 5.78 -5.91 -1.18
CA LYS A 68 4.31 -5.90 -1.12
C LYS A 68 3.83 -4.51 -0.69
N PRO A 69 2.57 -4.14 -1.00
CA PRO A 69 1.97 -2.96 -0.37
C PRO A 69 2.10 -3.04 1.15
N GLN A 70 2.42 -1.92 1.78
CA GLN A 70 2.54 -1.86 3.23
C GLN A 70 1.16 -2.06 3.85
N GLU A 71 1.10 -2.89 4.89
CA GLU A 71 -0.13 -3.16 5.62
C GLU A 71 -0.08 -2.39 6.95
N PHE A 72 -1.16 -1.69 7.26
CA PHE A 72 -1.33 -0.96 8.51
C PHE A 72 -2.56 -1.50 9.24
N GLU A 73 -2.43 -1.75 10.53
CA GLU A 73 -3.55 -2.08 11.41
C GLU A 73 -3.66 -1.01 12.49
N LEU A 74 -4.81 -0.31 12.52
CA LEU A 74 -5.15 0.65 13.56
C LEU A 74 -6.11 -0.01 14.56
N ASN A 75 -5.81 0.13 15.84
CA ASN A 75 -6.72 -0.26 16.92
C ASN A 75 -7.03 0.95 17.80
N PHE A 76 -8.30 1.32 17.87
CA PHE A 76 -8.79 2.45 18.64
C PHE A 76 -10.19 2.16 19.16
N PHE A 77 -10.57 2.84 20.25
CA PHE A 77 -11.90 2.70 20.82
C PHE A 77 -12.70 4.01 20.77
N LEU A 78 -14.01 3.85 20.88
CA LEU A 78 -15.00 4.90 21.02
C LEU A 78 -15.64 4.74 22.39
N ASP A 79 -15.81 5.84 23.13
CA ASP A 79 -16.43 5.85 24.46
C ASP A 79 -17.45 6.98 24.55
N GLY A 80 -18.68 6.62 24.91
CA GLY A 80 -19.78 7.52 25.23
C GLY A 80 -20.24 7.39 26.68
N THR A 81 -19.45 6.77 27.56
CA THR A 81 -19.83 6.53 28.96
C THR A 81 -19.70 7.77 29.84
N GLY A 82 -19.03 8.82 29.36
CA GLY A 82 -18.66 10.00 30.15
C GLY A 82 -17.41 9.79 31.01
N ALA A 83 -16.85 8.57 31.09
CA ALA A 83 -15.65 8.29 31.90
C ALA A 83 -14.41 9.10 31.48
N LEU A 84 -14.40 9.64 30.25
CA LEU A 84 -13.34 10.51 29.75
C LEU A 84 -13.52 11.99 30.13
N GLY A 85 -14.56 12.33 30.91
CA GLY A 85 -14.90 13.71 31.27
C GLY A 85 -15.43 14.53 30.10
N ILE A 86 -16.07 13.87 29.13
CA ILE A 86 -16.62 14.49 27.92
C ILE A 86 -18.14 14.32 27.97
N ASP A 87 -18.78 15.12 28.80
CA ASP A 87 -20.19 14.97 29.17
C ASP A 87 -21.18 15.51 28.12
N THR A 88 -20.67 16.11 27.04
CA THR A 88 -21.50 16.73 25.98
C THR A 88 -21.77 15.80 24.79
N LEU A 89 -21.49 14.51 24.90
CA LEU A 89 -21.73 13.55 23.82
C LEU A 89 -23.20 13.11 23.80
N ALA A 90 -23.76 12.95 22.60
CA ALA A 90 -25.11 12.41 22.44
C ALA A 90 -25.18 10.95 22.93
N ALA A 91 -26.37 10.50 23.37
CA ALA A 91 -26.56 9.14 23.89
C ALA A 91 -26.18 8.05 22.85
N ASP A 92 -26.42 8.32 21.57
CA ASP A 92 -26.11 7.42 20.44
C ASP A 92 -24.71 7.66 19.84
N TYR A 93 -23.84 8.40 20.54
CA TYR A 93 -22.54 8.84 20.03
C TYR A 93 -21.71 7.70 19.44
N VAL A 94 -21.55 6.60 20.17
CA VAL A 94 -20.72 5.47 19.71
C VAL A 94 -21.29 4.86 18.43
N TRP A 95 -22.60 4.64 18.39
CA TRP A 95 -23.25 4.12 17.19
C TRP A 95 -23.02 5.04 15.98
N ASN A 96 -23.26 6.34 16.16
CA ASN A 96 -23.09 7.34 15.11
C ASN A 96 -21.64 7.46 14.64
N GLN A 97 -20.66 7.36 15.54
CA GLN A 97 -19.25 7.35 15.18
C GLN A 97 -18.85 6.10 14.40
N VAL A 98 -19.39 4.93 14.74
CA VAL A 98 -19.17 3.72 13.93
C VAL A 98 -19.80 3.88 12.54
N GLN A 99 -21.01 4.43 12.43
CA GLN A 99 -21.62 4.68 11.12
C GLN A 99 -20.82 5.70 10.30
N LEU A 100 -20.29 6.75 10.93
CA LEU A 100 -19.40 7.71 10.28
C LEU A 100 -18.11 7.03 9.80
N PHE A 101 -17.45 6.24 10.65
CA PHE A 101 -16.26 5.48 10.25
C PHE A 101 -16.56 4.57 9.04
N ARG A 102 -17.68 3.85 9.06
CA ARG A 102 -18.13 3.01 7.94
C ARG A 102 -18.37 3.84 6.69
N PHE A 103 -19.07 4.96 6.78
CA PHE A 103 -19.31 5.86 5.66
C PHE A 103 -18.00 6.35 5.04
N VAL A 104 -17.09 6.88 5.85
CA VAL A 104 -15.79 7.40 5.39
C VAL A 104 -14.97 6.30 4.71
N THR A 105 -14.96 5.09 5.26
CA THR A 105 -14.07 4.02 4.78
C THR A 105 -14.64 3.17 3.65
N THR A 106 -15.95 3.24 3.39
CA THR A 106 -16.62 2.35 2.44
C THR A 106 -17.49 3.05 1.40
N THR A 107 -17.81 4.34 1.56
CA THR A 107 -18.64 5.07 0.59
C THR A 107 -17.90 5.23 -0.73
N ARG A 108 -18.54 4.74 -1.80
CA ARG A 108 -18.03 4.79 -3.17
C ARG A 108 -18.83 5.81 -3.96
N LYS A 109 -18.21 6.41 -4.98
CA LYS A 109 -18.87 7.33 -5.90
C LYS A 109 -20.05 6.67 -6.60
N ASP A 110 -19.87 5.42 -7.02
CA ASP A 110 -20.88 4.57 -7.64
C ASP A 110 -20.55 3.07 -7.39
N ALA A 111 -21.42 2.18 -7.85
CA ALA A 111 -21.28 0.74 -7.63
C ALA A 111 -20.09 0.11 -8.38
N ALA A 112 -19.63 0.73 -9.47
CA ALA A 112 -18.50 0.25 -10.28
C ALA A 112 -17.15 0.77 -9.78
N SER A 113 -17.16 1.87 -9.02
CA SER A 113 -15.98 2.48 -8.45
C SER A 113 -15.34 1.59 -7.38
N PRO A 114 -14.01 1.65 -7.20
CA PRO A 114 -13.34 0.98 -6.09
C PRO A 114 -13.77 1.60 -4.73
N PRO A 115 -13.46 0.94 -3.61
CA PRO A 115 -13.53 1.57 -2.29
C PRO A 115 -12.78 2.92 -2.25
N PRO A 116 -13.18 3.84 -1.37
CA PRO A 116 -12.57 5.16 -1.29
C PRO A 116 -11.08 5.07 -0.99
N TYR A 117 -10.33 6.02 -1.52
CA TYR A 117 -8.93 6.23 -1.16
C TYR A 117 -8.87 7.00 0.15
N LEU A 118 -8.10 6.50 1.11
CA LEU A 118 -8.05 7.02 2.47
C LEU A 118 -6.70 7.67 2.75
N LYS A 119 -6.75 8.85 3.37
CA LYS A 119 -5.61 9.50 3.99
C LYS A 119 -5.77 9.43 5.49
N VAL A 120 -4.87 8.70 6.15
CA VAL A 120 -4.78 8.64 7.61
C VAL A 120 -3.69 9.59 8.06
N SER A 121 -4.00 10.46 9.01
CA SER A 121 -3.05 11.40 9.60
C SER A 121 -3.11 11.40 11.12
N TRP A 122 -1.94 11.31 11.77
CA TRP A 122 -1.82 11.42 13.22
C TRP A 122 -0.40 11.86 13.61
N GLY A 123 -0.23 13.14 13.98
CA GLY A 123 1.09 13.69 14.28
C GLY A 123 2.00 13.61 13.05
N ALA A 124 3.08 12.82 13.14
CA ALA A 124 3.99 12.57 12.03
C ALA A 124 3.57 11.37 11.14
N LEU A 125 2.57 10.59 11.56
CA LEU A 125 2.07 9.46 10.79
C LEU A 125 1.16 9.97 9.66
N PHE A 126 1.54 9.68 8.41
CA PHE A 126 0.74 9.98 7.22
C PHE A 126 0.72 8.75 6.31
N ILE A 127 -0.47 8.22 6.05
CA ILE A 127 -0.64 6.97 5.29
C ILE A 127 -1.66 7.22 4.17
N HIS A 128 -1.30 6.87 2.94
CA HIS A 128 -2.22 6.76 1.81
C HIS A 128 -2.58 5.29 1.62
N CYS A 129 -3.84 4.94 1.81
CA CYS A 129 -4.27 3.55 1.83
C CYS A 129 -5.71 3.35 1.36
N GLN A 130 -6.14 2.10 1.31
CA GLN A 130 -7.55 1.71 1.21
C GLN A 130 -7.86 0.71 2.32
N LEU A 131 -9.11 0.68 2.78
CA LEU A 131 -9.55 -0.29 3.77
C LEU A 131 -9.59 -1.69 3.16
N GLU A 132 -8.98 -2.66 3.82
CA GLU A 132 -9.07 -4.07 3.46
C GLU A 132 -10.13 -4.78 4.31
N ARG A 133 -10.14 -4.53 5.62
CA ARG A 133 -11.15 -5.04 6.55
C ARG A 133 -11.26 -4.15 7.77
N ALA A 134 -12.43 -4.12 8.38
CA ALA A 134 -12.63 -3.56 9.72
C ALA A 134 -13.45 -4.53 10.57
N SER A 135 -13.09 -4.63 11.85
CA SER A 135 -13.89 -5.31 12.87
C SER A 135 -14.31 -4.30 13.92
N VAL A 136 -15.56 -4.37 14.36
CA VAL A 136 -16.11 -3.51 15.42
C VAL A 136 -16.63 -4.42 16.53
N ASN A 137 -16.04 -4.30 17.72
CA ASN A 137 -16.47 -5.01 18.91
C ASN A 137 -17.17 -4.03 19.87
N TYR A 138 -18.50 -4.10 19.93
CA TYR A 138 -19.30 -3.30 20.86
C TYR A 138 -19.25 -3.89 22.27
N THR A 139 -19.03 -3.03 23.26
CA THR A 139 -18.88 -3.41 24.66
C THR A 139 -19.54 -2.34 25.51
N VAL A 140 -20.07 -2.69 26.69
CA VAL A 140 -20.78 -1.74 27.57
C VAL A 140 -22.02 -1.17 26.87
N PHE A 141 -23.19 -1.51 27.40
CA PHE A 141 -24.46 -1.08 26.83
C PHE A 141 -25.27 -0.36 27.90
N ASP A 142 -26.06 0.61 27.49
CA ASP A 142 -27.12 1.16 28.33
C ASP A 142 -28.25 0.13 28.49
N THR A 143 -29.13 0.38 29.45
CA THR A 143 -30.31 -0.41 29.78
C THR A 143 -31.27 -0.58 28.60
N ASP A 144 -31.27 0.34 27.64
CA ASP A 144 -32.07 0.27 26.41
C ASP A 144 -31.38 -0.48 25.26
N GLY A 145 -30.14 -0.94 25.47
CA GLY A 145 -29.33 -1.64 24.47
C GLY A 145 -28.45 -0.74 23.60
N THR A 146 -28.40 0.57 23.85
CA THR A 146 -27.50 1.50 23.15
C THR A 146 -26.04 1.18 23.49
N PRO A 147 -25.15 0.96 22.51
CA PRO A 147 -23.74 0.72 22.79
C PRO A 147 -23.07 2.00 23.30
N LEU A 148 -22.39 1.91 24.45
CA LEU A 148 -21.67 3.02 25.07
C LEU A 148 -20.16 2.94 24.86
N ARG A 149 -19.63 1.80 24.38
CA ARG A 149 -18.22 1.66 23.97
C ARG A 149 -18.08 0.72 22.78
N ALA A 150 -17.09 0.97 21.93
CA ALA A 150 -16.74 0.06 20.84
C ALA A 150 -15.24 0.07 20.57
N ASN A 151 -14.65 -1.08 20.25
CA ASN A 151 -13.28 -1.19 19.78
C ASN A 151 -13.30 -1.45 18.27
N ILE A 152 -12.54 -0.66 17.51
CA ILE A 152 -12.43 -0.77 16.06
C ILE A 152 -11.01 -1.22 15.72
N THR A 153 -10.91 -2.34 15.00
CA THR A 153 -9.66 -2.81 14.39
C THR A 153 -9.77 -2.66 12.88
N ALA A 154 -9.04 -1.72 12.30
CA ALA A 154 -9.05 -1.42 10.87
C ALA A 154 -7.72 -1.83 10.22
N ALA A 155 -7.77 -2.81 9.33
CA ALA A 155 -6.63 -3.20 8.51
C ALA A 155 -6.73 -2.55 7.13
N MET A 156 -5.64 -1.90 6.74
CA MET A 156 -5.55 -1.07 5.55
C MET A 156 -4.28 -1.42 4.78
N LYS A 157 -4.33 -1.26 3.46
CA LYS A 157 -3.18 -1.46 2.58
C LYS A 157 -2.85 -0.19 1.85
N THR A 158 -1.57 0.13 1.77
CA THR A 158 -1.12 1.20 0.89
C THR A 158 -1.36 0.80 -0.56
N PHE A 159 -1.43 1.79 -1.43
CA PHE A 159 -1.40 1.57 -2.86
C PHE A 159 -0.21 2.32 -3.42
N ALA A 160 0.22 1.94 -4.62
CA ALA A 160 1.36 2.58 -5.25
C ALA A 160 1.06 4.06 -5.50
N ASP A 161 1.77 4.92 -4.79
CA ASP A 161 1.90 6.32 -5.16
C ASP A 161 2.77 6.39 -6.43
N GLU A 162 2.16 6.83 -7.53
CA GLU A 162 2.84 6.88 -8.83
C GLU A 162 3.99 7.90 -8.82
N THR A 163 3.96 8.87 -7.91
CA THR A 163 5.04 9.84 -7.74
C THR A 163 6.30 9.18 -7.18
N LEU A 164 6.16 8.32 -6.16
CA LEU A 164 7.28 7.56 -5.58
C LEU A 164 7.82 6.49 -6.53
N LYS A 165 6.94 5.89 -7.36
CA LYS A 165 7.39 4.98 -8.43
C LYS A 165 8.27 5.70 -9.45
N LYS A 166 7.88 6.89 -9.92
CA LYS A 166 8.69 7.70 -10.84
C LYS A 166 9.99 8.19 -10.21
N ALA A 167 10.02 8.44 -8.91
CA ALA A 167 11.26 8.84 -8.22
C ALA A 167 12.28 7.69 -8.15
N ASN A 168 11.81 6.45 -7.88
CA ASN A 168 12.68 5.29 -7.75
C ASN A 168 13.00 4.57 -9.07
N ASP A 169 12.19 4.79 -10.10
CA ASP A 169 12.39 4.28 -11.45
C ASP A 169 11.99 5.35 -12.49
N PRO A 170 12.83 6.39 -12.68
CA PRO A 170 12.51 7.55 -13.52
C PRO A 170 12.27 7.17 -14.98
N ASP A 171 12.98 6.15 -15.45
CA ASP A 171 13.00 5.73 -16.86
C ASP A 171 12.22 4.43 -17.10
N GLY A 172 11.59 3.84 -16.07
CA GLY A 172 10.77 2.62 -16.16
C GLY A 172 11.57 1.33 -16.42
N THR A 173 12.85 1.30 -16.05
CA THR A 173 13.79 0.22 -16.35
C THR A 173 13.74 -0.87 -15.28
N LYS A 174 13.29 -2.06 -15.68
CA LYS A 174 13.19 -3.23 -14.79
C LYS A 174 14.47 -4.05 -14.80
N ALA A 175 14.77 -4.70 -13.69
CA ALA A 175 15.81 -5.71 -13.61
C ALA A 175 15.22 -7.11 -13.82
N ILE A 176 15.72 -7.87 -14.79
CA ILE A 176 15.30 -9.25 -15.08
C ILE A 176 16.44 -10.20 -14.74
N ALA A 177 16.23 -11.10 -13.78
CA ALA A 177 17.18 -12.16 -13.51
C ALA A 177 17.11 -13.25 -14.60
N ALA A 178 18.25 -13.57 -15.22
CA ALA A 178 18.31 -14.66 -16.18
C ALA A 178 18.50 -16.01 -15.43
N ALA A 179 17.49 -16.88 -15.46
CA ALA A 179 17.64 -18.23 -14.91
C ALA A 179 18.55 -19.10 -15.81
N ALA A 180 19.23 -20.10 -15.23
CA ALA A 180 20.07 -21.04 -15.99
C ALA A 180 19.28 -21.70 -17.13
N GLY A 181 19.82 -21.66 -18.36
CA GLY A 181 19.16 -22.20 -19.55
C GLY A 181 18.06 -21.32 -20.16
N SER A 182 17.79 -20.13 -19.60
CA SER A 182 16.90 -19.15 -20.22
C SER A 182 17.53 -18.58 -21.47
N SER A 183 16.84 -18.63 -22.60
CA SER A 183 17.27 -17.89 -23.79
C SER A 183 16.84 -16.43 -23.67
N LEU A 184 17.64 -15.53 -24.26
CA LEU A 184 17.30 -14.11 -24.30
C LEU A 184 15.94 -13.85 -24.98
N ALA A 185 15.57 -14.69 -25.95
CA ALA A 185 14.25 -14.67 -26.58
C ALA A 185 13.10 -14.97 -25.61
N LYS A 186 13.27 -15.93 -24.68
CA LYS A 186 12.28 -16.21 -23.65
C LYS A 186 12.16 -15.06 -22.65
N LEU A 187 13.29 -14.47 -22.26
CA LEU A 187 13.30 -13.30 -21.36
C LEU A 187 12.65 -12.08 -22.01
N ALA A 188 12.91 -11.84 -23.29
CA ALA A 188 12.28 -10.76 -24.06
C ALA A 188 10.78 -10.99 -24.25
N ALA A 189 10.35 -12.22 -24.56
CA ALA A 189 8.93 -12.55 -24.67
C ALA A 189 8.19 -12.37 -23.34
N ALA A 190 8.80 -12.75 -22.22
CA ALA A 190 8.22 -12.54 -20.89
C ALA A 190 8.13 -11.05 -20.50
N ALA A 191 9.12 -10.25 -20.91
CA ALA A 191 9.20 -8.83 -20.56
C ALA A 191 8.33 -7.91 -21.43
N TYR A 192 8.25 -8.22 -22.74
CA TYR A 192 7.68 -7.32 -23.76
C TYR A 192 6.59 -7.97 -24.61
N GLY A 193 6.21 -9.21 -24.33
CA GLY A 193 5.20 -9.96 -25.08
C GLY A 193 5.66 -10.49 -26.44
N SER A 194 6.92 -10.25 -26.85
CA SER A 194 7.48 -10.76 -28.10
C SER A 194 8.97 -11.11 -27.99
N ALA A 195 9.35 -12.24 -28.59
CA ALA A 195 10.75 -12.64 -28.73
C ALA A 195 11.56 -11.69 -29.64
N GLY A 196 10.89 -10.86 -30.47
CA GLY A 196 11.53 -9.89 -31.36
C GLY A 196 12.35 -8.81 -30.64
N TYR A 197 12.11 -8.61 -29.34
CA TYR A 197 12.89 -7.68 -28.51
C TYR A 197 14.22 -8.26 -28.02
N ALA A 198 14.56 -9.51 -28.33
CA ALA A 198 15.78 -10.16 -27.84
C ALA A 198 17.06 -9.44 -28.28
N ALA A 199 17.16 -9.02 -29.54
CA ALA A 199 18.35 -8.32 -30.04
C ALA A 199 18.51 -6.94 -29.37
N ALA A 200 17.41 -6.22 -29.19
CA ALA A 200 17.40 -4.92 -28.51
C ALA A 200 17.80 -5.08 -27.03
N LEU A 201 17.27 -6.10 -26.36
CA LEU A 201 17.63 -6.45 -24.98
C LEU A 201 19.11 -6.86 -24.85
N ALA A 202 19.65 -7.59 -25.84
CA ALA A 202 21.07 -7.94 -25.88
C ALA A 202 21.96 -6.70 -25.92
N LYS A 203 21.61 -5.76 -26.81
CA LYS A 203 22.36 -4.53 -27.05
C LYS A 203 22.41 -3.64 -25.81
N VAL A 204 21.28 -3.46 -25.13
CA VAL A 204 21.22 -2.67 -23.88
C VAL A 204 22.06 -3.29 -22.76
N ASN A 205 22.21 -4.62 -22.76
CA ASN A 205 22.99 -5.35 -21.76
C ASN A 205 24.43 -5.67 -22.18
N GLY A 206 24.90 -5.10 -23.29
CA GLY A 206 26.25 -5.34 -23.81
C GLY A 206 26.55 -6.80 -24.16
N LEU A 207 25.52 -7.59 -24.46
CA LEU A 207 25.67 -9.01 -24.81
C LEU A 207 25.95 -9.15 -26.31
N THR A 208 27.10 -9.72 -26.65
CA THR A 208 27.53 -9.96 -28.04
C THR A 208 26.86 -11.18 -28.66
N SER A 209 26.28 -12.07 -27.86
CA SER A 209 25.54 -13.24 -28.33
C SER A 209 24.34 -13.57 -27.44
N SER A 210 23.27 -14.08 -28.04
CA SER A 210 22.08 -14.58 -27.33
C SER A 210 22.38 -15.79 -26.43
N ARG A 211 23.56 -16.41 -26.58
CA ARG A 211 24.08 -17.49 -25.71
C ARG A 211 24.96 -16.98 -24.55
N SER A 212 25.30 -15.69 -24.52
CA SER A 212 26.14 -15.09 -23.46
C SER A 212 25.37 -14.77 -22.18
N VAL A 213 24.10 -15.17 -22.09
CA VAL A 213 23.28 -15.05 -20.89
C VAL A 213 23.70 -16.15 -19.92
N THR A 214 24.62 -15.81 -19.02
CA THR A 214 24.99 -16.68 -17.89
C THR A 214 23.95 -16.54 -16.78
N SER A 215 23.70 -17.63 -16.04
CA SER A 215 22.70 -17.75 -14.96
C SER A 215 22.82 -16.76 -13.81
N ASP A 216 23.92 -16.00 -13.79
CA ASP A 216 24.30 -15.13 -12.68
C ASP A 216 24.21 -13.63 -13.07
N LYS A 217 23.69 -13.32 -14.26
CA LYS A 217 23.52 -11.94 -14.73
C LYS A 217 22.08 -11.45 -14.58
N THR A 218 21.93 -10.31 -13.93
CA THR A 218 20.72 -9.49 -14.00
C THR A 218 20.78 -8.62 -15.25
N LEU A 219 19.75 -8.71 -16.09
CA LEU A 219 19.61 -7.91 -17.30
C LEU A 219 18.75 -6.67 -17.02
N SER A 220 19.22 -5.52 -17.48
CA SER A 220 18.46 -4.28 -17.55
C SER A 220 17.43 -4.35 -18.68
N ALA A 221 16.16 -4.12 -18.36
CA ALA A 221 15.01 -4.22 -19.24
C ALA A 221 14.25 -2.89 -19.25
N PRO A 222 14.66 -1.94 -20.10
CA PRO A 222 14.00 -0.64 -20.22
C PRO A 222 12.59 -0.80 -20.85
N PRO A 223 11.72 0.22 -20.76
CA PRO A 223 10.39 0.17 -21.38
C PRO A 223 10.45 -0.19 -22.86
N ALA A 224 9.42 -0.88 -23.36
CA ALA A 224 9.36 -1.27 -24.78
C ALA A 224 9.46 -0.07 -25.73
N THR A 225 9.01 1.12 -25.32
CA THR A 225 9.16 2.38 -26.07
C THR A 225 10.61 2.82 -26.27
N ALA A 226 11.52 2.42 -25.39
CA ALA A 226 12.96 2.66 -25.50
C ALA A 226 13.69 1.59 -26.32
N LEU A 227 13.01 0.47 -26.67
CA LEU A 227 13.58 -0.62 -27.47
C LEU A 227 12.99 -0.60 -28.88
N LYS A 228 13.85 -0.47 -29.90
CA LYS A 228 13.43 -0.72 -31.27
C LYS A 228 13.29 -2.23 -31.48
N ALA A 229 12.07 -2.72 -31.66
CA ALA A 229 11.85 -4.08 -32.14
C ALA A 229 12.52 -4.20 -33.52
N ASN A 230 13.25 -5.30 -33.75
CA ASN A 230 13.65 -5.60 -35.12
C ASN A 230 12.39 -5.97 -35.88
N SER A 231 11.97 -5.12 -36.81
CA SER A 231 11.04 -5.49 -37.87
C SER A 231 11.71 -6.59 -38.69
N SER A 232 11.09 -7.76 -38.68
CA SER A 232 11.35 -8.84 -39.65
C SER A 232 11.30 -8.31 -41.08
#